data_AF-A0A6M2DAR5-F1
#
_entry.id   AF-A0A6M2DAR5-F1
#
_cell.length_a   1.000
_cell.length_b   1.000
_cell.length_c   1.000
_cell.angle_alpha   90.00
_cell.angle_beta   90.00
_cell.angle_gamma   90.00
#
_symmetry.space_group_name_H-M   'P 1'
#
loop_
_entity.id
_entity.type
_entity.pdbx_description
1 polymer ?
#
loop_
_entity_poly.entity_id
_entity_poly.type
_entity_poly.pdbx_seq_one_letter_code
_entity_poly.pdbx_strand_id
1 'polypeptide(L)'
;MAPSNLVACLALATMAAGGFLPGRPEPVDLVRVVQAFPRVVNVFTSTNDTVMLCTTAIRSYMDVEQKKASYAWELKGHGGTAKRNLTVNWQEGDSPDRPTYYIDNDPTQ
;
A
#
# COMPACT_ATOMS: atom_id res chain seq x y z
N MET A 1 -53.88 7.56 34.85
CA MET A 1 -52.74 8.06 35.64
C MET A 1 -51.55 7.16 35.31
N ALA A 2 -50.68 7.64 34.44
CA ALA A 2 -49.36 7.06 34.11
C ALA A 2 -48.47 8.29 33.85
N PRO A 3 -47.22 8.34 34.35
CA PRO A 3 -46.16 7.59 33.65
C PRO A 3 -44.98 7.16 34.56
N SER A 4 -44.49 5.94 34.37
CA SER A 4 -43.12 5.60 34.71
C SER A 4 -42.75 4.45 33.78
N ASN A 5 -42.04 4.76 32.69
CA ASN A 5 -41.35 3.79 31.82
C ASN A 5 -40.68 4.45 30.60
N LEU A 6 -40.96 5.72 30.28
CA LEU A 6 -40.39 6.41 29.11
C LEU A 6 -38.90 6.77 29.25
N VAL A 7 -38.38 6.89 30.48
CA VAL A 7 -36.97 7.31 30.71
C VAL A 7 -35.99 6.16 30.48
N ALA A 8 -36.38 4.91 30.72
CA ALA A 8 -35.47 3.77 30.63
C ALA A 8 -35.08 3.41 29.18
N CYS A 9 -35.97 3.63 28.20
CA CYS A 9 -35.68 3.31 26.80
C CYS A 9 -34.72 4.31 26.13
N LEU A 10 -34.70 5.58 26.58
CA LEU A 10 -33.81 6.60 25.99
C LEU A 10 -32.35 6.47 26.46
N ALA A 11 -32.09 5.80 27.58
CA ALA A 11 -30.73 5.60 28.08
C ALA A 11 -29.98 4.43 27.40
N LEU A 12 -30.67 3.44 26.83
CA LEU A 12 -30.01 2.34 26.11
C LEU A 12 -29.73 2.64 24.63
N ALA A 13 -30.40 3.64 24.04
CA ALA A 13 -30.18 3.99 22.63
C ALA A 13 -28.87 4.76 22.38
N THR A 14 -28.28 5.38 23.41
CA THR A 14 -27.01 6.11 23.27
C THR A 14 -25.77 5.22 23.30
N MET A 15 -25.83 4.00 23.85
CA MET A 15 -24.68 3.09 23.86
C MET A 15 -24.47 2.34 22.54
N ALA A 16 -25.49 2.24 21.68
CA ALA A 16 -25.36 1.61 20.37
C ALA A 16 -24.88 2.58 19.27
N ALA A 17 -24.95 3.90 19.50
CA ALA A 17 -24.51 4.91 18.53
C ALA A 17 -23.03 5.32 18.66
N GLY A 18 -22.33 4.84 19.71
CA GLY A 18 -20.92 5.20 19.97
C GLY A 18 -19.88 4.26 19.35
N GLY A 19 -20.29 3.19 18.66
CA GLY A 19 -19.40 2.04 18.43
C GLY A 19 -18.68 1.95 17.08
N PHE A 20 -19.05 2.74 16.07
CA PHE A 20 -18.42 2.64 14.75
C PHE A 20 -18.34 4.02 14.09
N LEU A 21 -17.54 4.91 14.67
CA LEU A 21 -16.79 5.81 13.79
C LEU A 21 -15.96 4.89 12.91
N PRO A 22 -15.98 5.01 11.56
CA PRO A 22 -15.06 4.26 10.72
C PRO A 22 -13.66 4.56 11.23
N GLY A 23 -13.07 3.59 11.94
CA GLY A 23 -11.74 3.72 12.50
C GLY A 23 -10.83 4.07 11.34
N ARG A 24 -10.00 5.11 11.53
CA ARG A 24 -9.01 5.47 10.52
C ARG A 24 -8.28 4.18 10.14
N PRO A 25 -8.24 3.79 8.85
CA PRO A 25 -7.54 2.58 8.44
C PRO A 25 -6.13 2.63 9.00
N GLU A 26 -5.69 1.52 9.60
CA GLU A 26 -4.31 1.39 10.04
C GLU A 26 -3.37 1.65 8.84
N PRO A 27 -2.28 2.41 9.02
CA PRO A 27 -1.30 2.61 7.96
C PRO A 27 -0.83 1.27 7.40
N VAL A 28 -0.66 1.21 6.08
CA VAL A 28 -0.13 0.02 5.43
C VAL A 28 1.30 -0.21 5.88
N ASP A 29 1.59 -1.39 6.41
CA ASP A 29 2.96 -1.83 6.69
C ASP A 29 3.60 -2.34 5.39
N LEU A 30 4.41 -1.50 4.75
CA LEU A 30 5.05 -1.87 3.50
C LEU A 30 6.01 -3.05 3.66
N VAL A 31 6.72 -3.18 4.78
CA VAL A 31 7.65 -4.30 4.99
C VAL A 31 6.86 -5.61 4.94
N ARG A 32 5.71 -5.65 5.63
CA ARG A 32 4.82 -6.81 5.61
C ARG A 32 4.23 -7.08 4.22
N VAL A 33 3.82 -6.04 3.49
CA VAL A 33 3.36 -6.18 2.09
C VAL A 33 4.46 -6.78 1.22
N VAL A 34 5.65 -6.19 1.26
CA VAL A 34 6.79 -6.64 0.46
C VAL A 34 7.14 -8.07 0.82
N GLN A 35 7.16 -8.46 2.11
CA GLN A 35 7.38 -9.85 2.55
C GLN A 35 6.39 -10.83 1.91
N ALA A 36 5.10 -10.46 1.91
CA ALA A 36 4.02 -11.33 1.45
C ALA A 36 4.01 -11.54 -0.07
N PHE A 37 4.47 -10.56 -0.86
CA PHE A 37 4.28 -10.57 -2.32
C PHE A 37 5.60 -10.58 -3.12
N PRO A 38 6.31 -11.71 -3.25
CA PRO A 38 7.57 -11.79 -4.00
C PRO A 38 7.42 -11.54 -5.51
N ARG A 39 6.20 -11.60 -6.05
CA ARG A 39 5.87 -11.24 -7.43
C ARG A 39 4.59 -10.41 -7.43
N VAL A 40 4.62 -9.28 -8.13
CA VAL A 40 3.48 -8.36 -8.25
C VAL A 40 3.26 -7.98 -9.70
N VAL A 41 2.02 -7.65 -10.04
CA VAL A 41 1.63 -7.17 -11.37
C VAL A 41 0.91 -5.85 -11.21
N ASN A 42 1.28 -4.86 -12.03
CA ASN A 42 0.57 -3.59 -12.03
C ASN A 42 -0.74 -3.73 -12.81
N VAL A 43 -1.87 -3.50 -12.14
CA VAL A 43 -3.22 -3.63 -12.70
C VAL A 43 -3.95 -2.30 -12.85
N PHE A 44 -3.42 -1.22 -12.25
CA PHE A 44 -4.04 0.09 -12.23
C PHE A 44 -2.99 1.20 -12.18
N THR A 45 -3.25 2.29 -12.89
CA THR A 45 -2.50 3.54 -12.79
C THR A 45 -3.47 4.68 -12.52
N SER A 46 -3.05 5.67 -11.73
CA SER A 46 -3.83 6.89 -11.50
C SER A 46 -3.77 7.87 -12.68
N THR A 47 -2.86 7.65 -13.63
CA THR A 47 -2.74 8.45 -14.85
C THR A 47 -3.46 7.76 -16.01
N ASN A 48 -3.72 8.51 -17.09
CA ASN A 48 -4.25 7.95 -18.34
C ASN A 48 -3.16 7.22 -19.18
N ASP A 49 -1.92 7.14 -18.68
CA ASP A 49 -0.83 6.47 -19.38
C ASP A 49 -0.82 4.97 -19.08
N THR A 50 -1.17 4.18 -20.08
CA THR A 50 -1.25 2.72 -19.97
C THR A 50 0.10 2.01 -20.01
N VAL A 51 1.22 2.72 -20.20
CA VAL A 51 2.56 2.10 -20.40
C VAL A 51 2.96 1.18 -19.25
N MET A 52 2.48 1.47 -18.03
CA MET A 52 2.81 0.69 -16.84
C MET A 52 1.84 -0.46 -16.57
N LEU A 53 0.73 -0.57 -17.30
CA LEU A 53 -0.25 -1.64 -17.09
C LEU A 53 0.33 -3.00 -17.50
N CYS A 54 -0.02 -4.02 -16.71
CA CYS A 54 0.44 -5.40 -16.89
C CYS A 54 1.97 -5.56 -16.87
N THR A 55 2.71 -4.60 -16.32
CA THR A 55 4.13 -4.78 -15.97
C THR A 55 4.23 -5.68 -14.75
N THR A 56 5.29 -6.48 -14.68
CA THR A 56 5.52 -7.41 -13.57
C THR A 56 6.76 -6.97 -12.83
N ALA A 57 6.74 -7.08 -11.50
CA ALA A 57 7.91 -6.91 -10.68
C ALA A 57 8.17 -8.19 -9.86
N ILE A 58 9.44 -8.58 -9.78
CA ILE A 58 9.89 -9.75 -9.03
C ILE A 58 10.88 -9.28 -7.98
N ARG A 59 10.63 -9.63 -6.71
CA ARG A 59 11.53 -9.30 -5.60
C ARG A 59 12.85 -10.02 -5.80
N SER A 60 13.93 -9.24 -5.93
CA SER A 60 15.30 -9.75 -6.12
C SER A 60 16.10 -9.78 -4.82
N TYR A 61 15.72 -8.95 -3.83
CA TYR A 61 16.40 -8.86 -2.54
C TYR A 61 15.41 -8.45 -1.44
N MET A 62 15.68 -8.91 -0.21
CA MET A 62 14.99 -8.47 1.00
C MET A 62 15.87 -8.66 2.23
N ASP A 63 15.93 -7.63 3.07
CA ASP A 63 16.46 -7.66 4.42
C ASP A 63 15.39 -7.06 5.35
N VAL A 64 14.79 -7.92 6.16
CA VAL A 64 13.69 -7.56 7.05
C VAL A 64 14.18 -6.69 8.20
N GLU A 65 15.36 -6.99 8.73
CA GLU A 65 15.94 -6.29 9.89
C GLU A 65 16.32 -4.86 9.51
N GLN A 66 16.91 -4.69 8.33
CA GLN A 66 17.23 -3.37 7.78
C GLN A 66 16.04 -2.71 7.07
N LYS A 67 14.90 -3.41 6.96
CA LYS A 67 13.70 -2.97 6.24
C LYS A 67 14.00 -2.47 4.83
N LYS A 68 14.82 -3.24 4.10
CA LYS A 68 15.22 -3.00 2.72
C LYS A 68 14.70 -4.11 1.82
N ALA A 69 14.35 -3.76 0.59
CA ALA A 69 14.10 -4.75 -0.45
C ALA A 69 14.34 -4.16 -1.83
N SER A 70 14.42 -5.03 -2.82
CA SER A 70 14.57 -4.64 -4.23
C SER A 70 13.66 -5.47 -5.10
N TYR A 71 13.07 -4.87 -6.11
CA TYR A 71 12.34 -5.58 -7.17
C TYR A 71 12.92 -5.25 -8.52
N ALA A 72 13.10 -6.28 -9.34
CA ALA A 72 13.32 -6.13 -10.77
C ALA A 72 11.95 -5.96 -11.46
N TRP A 73 11.74 -4.79 -12.04
CA TRP A 73 10.56 -4.46 -12.85
C TRP A 73 10.84 -4.78 -14.31
N GLU A 74 9.99 -5.62 -14.90
CA GLU A 74 10.01 -5.96 -16.32
C GLU A 74 9.15 -4.94 -17.08
N LEU A 75 9.79 -3.92 -17.66
CA LEU A 75 9.09 -2.91 -18.45
C LEU A 75 8.92 -3.39 -19.88
N LYS A 76 7.67 -3.35 -20.35
CA LYS A 76 7.34 -3.63 -21.74
C LYS A 76 7.78 -2.45 -22.60
N GLY A 77 8.49 -2.72 -23.68
CA GLY A 77 8.75 -1.70 -24.70
C GLY A 77 7.45 -1.19 -25.31
N HIS A 78 7.39 0.10 -25.63
CA HIS A 78 6.26 0.75 -26.30
C HIS A 78 6.75 1.53 -27.54
N GLY A 79 5.96 1.55 -28.63
CA GLY A 79 6.28 2.34 -29.83
C GLY A 79 7.61 1.99 -30.52
N GLY A 80 8.03 0.72 -30.48
CA GLY A 80 9.29 0.25 -31.10
C GLY A 80 10.52 0.31 -30.18
N THR A 81 10.35 0.73 -28.92
CA THR A 81 11.44 0.68 -27.92
C THR A 81 11.67 -0.74 -27.40
N ALA A 82 12.90 -1.03 -26.99
CA ALA A 82 13.26 -2.32 -26.41
C ALA A 82 12.65 -2.50 -25.02
N LYS A 83 12.39 -3.75 -24.65
CA LYS A 83 12.09 -4.12 -23.25
C LYS A 83 13.32 -3.80 -22.40
N ARG A 84 13.09 -3.34 -21.17
CA ARG A 84 14.16 -3.10 -20.20
C ARG A 84 13.74 -3.58 -18.82
N ASN A 85 14.71 -4.04 -18.05
CA ASN A 85 14.53 -4.28 -16.64
C ASN A 85 15.09 -3.10 -15.87
N LEU A 86 14.36 -2.63 -14.85
CA LEU A 86 14.86 -1.66 -13.89
C LEU A 86 14.78 -2.26 -12.50
N THR A 87 15.75 -1.95 -11.64
CA THR A 87 15.70 -2.34 -10.24
C THR A 87 15.13 -1.18 -9.45
N VAL A 88 14.04 -1.39 -8.73
CA VAL A 88 13.56 -0.42 -7.75
C VAL A 88 13.94 -0.94 -6.38
N ASN A 89 14.76 -0.16 -5.69
CA ASN A 89 15.18 -0.42 -4.33
C ASN A 89 14.33 0.42 -3.39
N TRP A 90 13.88 -0.16 -2.30
CA TRP A 90 13.12 0.52 -1.27
C TRP A 90 13.75 0.29 0.10
N GLN A 91 13.56 1.27 0.95
CA GLN A 91 13.92 1.22 2.35
C GLN A 91 12.87 1.96 3.18
N GLU A 92 12.85 1.70 4.49
CA GLU A 92 11.99 2.43 5.42
C GLU A 92 12.19 3.95 5.27
N GLY A 93 11.06 4.69 5.30
CA GLY A 93 11.05 6.14 5.36
C GLY A 93 10.47 6.63 6.69
N ASP A 94 9.90 7.83 6.71
CA ASP A 94 9.43 8.47 7.95
C ASP A 94 8.23 7.75 8.61
N SER A 95 7.50 6.91 7.86
CA SER A 95 6.39 6.11 8.37
C SER A 95 6.26 4.78 7.60
N PRO A 96 5.60 3.76 8.17
CA PRO A 96 5.48 2.42 7.57
C PRO A 96 4.83 2.39 6.17
N ASP A 97 3.99 3.39 5.86
CA ASP A 97 3.29 3.58 4.60
C ASP A 97 4.00 4.55 3.63
N ARG A 98 5.13 5.12 4.03
CA ARG A 98 5.91 6.11 3.25
C ARG A 98 7.36 5.65 3.08
N PRO A 99 7.63 4.64 2.23
CA PRO A 99 9.01 4.24 1.93
C PRO A 99 9.75 5.34 1.19
N THR A 100 11.07 5.29 1.28
CA THR A 100 11.94 5.93 0.29
C THR A 100 12.36 4.89 -0.74
N TYR A 101 12.53 5.30 -1.98
CA TYR A 101 12.94 4.41 -3.06
C TYR A 101 13.93 5.09 -3.99
N TYR A 102 14.72 4.26 -4.67
CA TYR A 102 15.67 4.69 -5.69
C TYR A 102 15.72 3.68 -6.81
N ILE A 103 15.97 4.16 -8.03
CA ILE A 103 15.96 3.33 -9.23
C ILE A 103 17.41 3.05 -9.62
N ASP A 104 17.71 1.77 -9.79
CA ASP A 104 19.05 1.26 -10.06
C ASP A 104 20.07 1.81 -9.03
N ASN A 105 21.05 2.60 -9.48
CA ASN A 105 22.09 3.20 -8.62
C ASN A 105 21.88 4.70 -8.37
N ASP A 106 20.70 5.25 -8.68
CA ASP A 106 20.44 6.69 -8.55
C ASP A 106 19.52 6.99 -7.35
N PRO A 107 20.06 7.47 -6.21
CA PRO A 107 19.28 7.87 -5.04
C PRO A 107 18.55 9.22 -5.20
N THR A 108 18.63 9.89 -6.35
CA THR A 108 18.00 11.19 -6.60
C THR A 108 16.80 11.09 -7.54
N GLN A 109 15.62 10.79 -7.00
CA GLN A 109 14.33 11.06 -7.64
C GLN A 109 13.44 11.81 -6.64
#